data_AF-A0A940LXJ1-F1
#
_entry.id   AF-A0A940LXJ1-F1
#
_cell.length_a   1.000
_cell.length_b   1.000
_cell.length_c   1.000
_cell.angle_alpha   90.00
_cell.angle_beta   90.00
_cell.angle_gamma   90.00
#
_symmetry.space_group_name_H-M   'P 1'
#
loop_
_entity.id
_entity.type
_entity.pdbx_description
1 polymer ?
#
loop_
_entity_poly.entity_id
_entity_poly.type
_entity_poly.pdbx_seq_one_letter_code
_entity_poly.pdbx_strand_id
1 'polypeptide(L)' 'MDLNYLYSRHQVSLMLAKRAASPEARWAHRAMARAYAQRIRLVQEAVGITDSTPLVA' A
#
# COMPACT_ATOMS: atom_id res chain seq x y z
N MET A 1 -6.41 -6.53 -10.89
CA MET A 1 -5.52 -5.36 -10.89
C MET A 1 -4.11 -5.89 -10.85
N ASP A 2 -3.25 -5.44 -11.76
CA ASP A 2 -1.84 -5.80 -11.71
C ASP A 2 -1.12 -5.07 -10.57
N LEU A 3 0.13 -5.49 -10.34
CA LEU A 3 0.97 -4.98 -9.26
C LEU A 3 1.33 -3.49 -9.45
N ASN A 4 1.51 -3.03 -10.69
CA ASN A 4 1.85 -1.64 -11.00
C ASN A 4 0.70 -0.70 -10.64
N TYR A 5 -0.53 -1.08 -10.98
CA TYR A 5 -1.73 -0.35 -10.60
C TYR A 5 -1.84 -0.24 -9.07
N LEU A 6 -1.63 -1.34 -8.35
CA LEU A 6 -1.71 -1.34 -6.89
C LEU A 6 -0.66 -0.43 -6.24
N TYR A 7 0.59 -0.46 -6.73
CA TYR A 7 1.64 0.45 -6.26
C TYR A 7 1.32 1.91 -6.56
N SER A 8 0.85 2.22 -7.76
CA SER A 8 0.44 3.58 -8.13
C SER A 8 -0.64 4.11 -7.18
N ARG A 9 -1.69 3.32 -6.93
CA ARG A 9 -2.78 3.72 -6.01
C ARG A 9 -2.33 3.82 -4.55
N HIS A 10 -1.41 2.95 -4.11
CA HIS A 10 -0.81 3.04 -2.79
C HIS A 10 -0.06 4.36 -2.61
N GLN A 11 0.81 4.72 -3.57
CA GLN A 11 1.58 5.97 -3.54
C GLN A 11 0.67 7.21 -3.57
N VAL A 12 -0.35 7.22 -4.44
CA VAL A 12 -1.33 8.32 -4.48
C VAL A 12 -2.05 8.46 -3.13
N SER A 13 -2.47 7.35 -2.52
CA SER A 13 -3.14 7.39 -1.21
C SER A 13 -2.23 7.95 -0.11
N LEU A 14 -0.94 7.60 -0.12
CA LEU A 14 0.05 8.19 0.80
C LEU A 14 0.25 9.69 0.56
N MET A 15 0.32 10.10 -0.71
CA MET A 15 0.45 11.51 -1.08
C MET A 15 -0.77 12.32 -0.59
N LEU A 16 -1.98 11.82 -0.82
CA LEU A 16 -3.21 12.45 -0.35
C LEU A 16 -3.28 12.49 1.18
N ALA A 17 -2.86 11.43 1.86
CA ALA A 17 -2.78 11.42 3.33
C ALA A 17 -1.81 12.48 3.89
N LYS A 18 -0.74 12.84 3.14
CA LYS A 18 0.18 13.91 3.54
C LYS A 18 -0.40 15.31 3.28
N ARG A 19 -1.22 15.47 2.23
CA ARG A 19 -1.78 16.75 1.80
C ARG A 19 -3.16 17.06 2.38
N ALA A 20 -3.86 16.08 2.96
CA ALA A 20 -5.22 16.25 3.45
C ALA A 20 -5.30 17.26 4.61
N ALA A 21 -6.21 18.22 4.47
CA ALA A 21 -6.43 19.30 5.43
C ALA A 21 -7.02 18.79 6.76
N SER A 22 -7.99 17.87 6.71
CA SER A 22 -8.67 17.38 7.91
C SER A 22 -8.07 16.06 8.46
N PRO A 23 -8.14 15.85 9.78
CA PRO A 23 -7.75 14.59 10.41
C PRO A 23 -8.47 13.37 9.83
N GLU A 24 -9.76 13.49 9.52
CA GLU A 24 -10.61 12.43 9.00
C GLU A 24 -10.17 12.03 7.59
N ALA A 25 -9.90 13.02 6.73
CA ALA A 25 -9.40 12.77 5.38
C ALA A 25 -8.01 12.11 5.43
N ARG A 26 -7.12 12.55 6.32
CA ARG A 26 -5.82 11.89 6.54
C ARG A 26 -6.01 10.43 6.97
N TRP A 27 -6.93 10.18 7.89
CA TRP A 27 -7.22 8.82 8.36
C TRP A 27 -7.76 7.94 7.23
N ALA A 28 -8.72 8.43 6.44
CA ALA A 28 -9.29 7.70 5.32
C ALA A 28 -8.23 7.35 4.26
N HIS A 29 -7.38 8.31 3.88
CA HIS A 29 -6.31 8.04 2.91
C HIS A 29 -5.25 7.07 3.44
N ARG A 30 -4.94 7.11 4.74
CA ARG A 30 -4.05 6.10 5.38
C ARG A 30 -4.69 4.72 5.38
N ALA A 31 -5.99 4.62 5.64
CA ALA A 31 -6.72 3.36 5.57
C ALA A 31 -6.68 2.78 4.15
N MET A 32 -6.89 3.60 3.12
CA MET A 32 -6.75 3.18 1.72
C MET A 32 -5.33 2.72 1.40
N ALA A 33 -4.30 3.45 1.81
CA ALA A 33 -2.91 3.06 1.59
C ALA A 33 -2.59 1.69 2.22
N ARG A 34 -3.10 1.42 3.44
CA ARG A 34 -2.98 0.12 4.11
C ARG A 34 -3.69 -1.00 3.34
N ALA A 35 -4.90 -0.75 2.84
CA ALA A 35 -5.64 -1.72 2.05
C ALA A 35 -4.91 -2.07 0.74
N TYR A 36 -4.31 -1.08 0.06
CA TYR A 36 -3.49 -1.34 -1.12
C TYR A 36 -2.23 -2.14 -0.78
N ALA A 37 -1.55 -1.84 0.34
CA ALA A 37 -0.39 -2.61 0.79
C ALA A 37 -0.72 -4.09 1.08
N GLN A 38 -1.88 -4.36 1.69
CA GLN A 38 -2.35 -5.73 1.89
C GLN A 38 -2.60 -6.44 0.55
N ARG A 39 -3.24 -5.76 -0.40
CA ARG A 39 -3.48 -6.31 -1.75
C ARG A 39 -2.18 -6.57 -2.52
N ILE A 40 -1.18 -5.70 -2.38
CA ILE A 40 0.16 -5.90 -2.95
C ILE A 40 0.76 -7.20 -2.45
N ARG A 41 0.75 -7.42 -1.12
CA ARG A 41 1.26 -8.66 -0.51
C ARG A 41 0.56 -9.91 -1.03
N LEU A 42 -0.78 -9.89 -1.08
CA LEU A 42 -1.56 -11.01 -1.60
C LEU A 42 -1.23 -11.32 -3.07
N VAL A 43 -1.03 -10.30 -3.90
CA VAL A 43 -0.65 -10.50 -5.31
C VAL A 43 0.79 -10.99 -5.43
N GLN A 44 1.71 -10.46 -4.63
CA GLN A 44 3.09 -10.93 -4.56
C GLN A 44 3.17 -12.41 -4.16
N GLU A 45 2.46 -12.81 -3.10
CA GLU A 45 2.32 -14.20 -2.66
C GLU A 45 1.73 -15.09 -3.76
N ALA A 46 0.67 -14.66 -4.43
CA ALA A 46 0.03 -15.42 -5.49
C ALA A 46 0.93 -15.63 -6.73
N VAL A 47 1.86 -14.71 -6.99
CA VAL A 47 2.81 -14.78 -8.11
C VAL A 47 4.13 -15.45 -7.70
N GLY A 48 4.27 -15.88 -6.43
CA GLY A 48 5.49 -16.47 -5.90
C GLY A 48 6.62 -15.47 -5.65
N ILE A 49 6.31 -14.17 -5.63
CA ILE A 49 7.23 -13.10 -5.21
C ILE A 49 7.15 -13.02 -3.69
N THR A 50 7.75 -13.96 -2.98
CA THR A 50 7.98 -13.80 -1.54
C THR A 50 9.30 -13.06 -1.38
N ASP A 51 9.29 -11.89 -0.75
CA ASP A 51 10.52 -11.24 -0.29
C ASP A 51 11.15 -12.17 0.77
N SER A 52 11.99 -13.08 0.33
CA SER A 52 12.81 -13.96 1.15
C SER A 52 14.01 -13.18 1.69
N THR A 53 13.77 -12.01 2.29
CA THR A 53 14.81 -11.29 3.02
C THR A 53 14.63 -11.63 4.49
N PRO A 54 15.43 -12.53 5.08
CA PRO A 54 15.43 -12.67 6.52
C PRO A 54 15.94 -11.34 7.09
N LEU A 55 15.12 -10.69 7.91
CA LEU A 55 15.59 -9.63 8.79
C LEU A 55 16.61 -10.29 9.73
N VAL A 56 17.89 -10.06 9.45
CA VAL A 56 19.01 -10.42 10.33
C VAL A 56 18.72 -9.85 11.72
N ALA A 57 18.85 -10.73 12.72
CA ALA A 57 18.59 -10.50 14.14
C ALA A 57 19.56 -9.50 14.78
#